data_AF-A0A5A7STZ7-F1
#
_entry.id   AF-A0A5A7STZ7-F1
#
_cell.length_a   1.000
_cell.length_b   1.000
_cell.length_c   1.000
_cell.angle_alpha   90.00
_cell.angle_beta   90.00
_cell.angle_gamma   90.00
#
_symmetry.space_group_name_H-M   'P 1'
#
loop_
_entity.id
_entity.type
_entity.pdbx_description
1 polymer ?
#
loop_
_entity_poly.entity_id
_entity_poly.type
_entity_poly.pdbx_seq_one_letter_code
_entity_poly.pdbx_strand_id
1 'polypeptide(L)'
;MVWTLVSLSGKLRKRERGFCATAITHPSIDKNRTSSPGVCDNMDKATYIRFLVSNAAAGSVIGKGGSTINDFQSQSGARIQLSRNHEFFPGTTDRIIMVSGSINEILKAMELVLAKLLSELHAEEGDDVEPRTKVRLIVPHSSCGAIIGKGGSTIKSFIEDSQAGIKISPQDNNYMASTDRLVTLSGTIEEQMRATDLIVSKLSEDPHYTQSMNYPFSYPTSYNAMNYGSNGGTGGRFQNNKEERNNSLTIGVSDGHIGLVVGRGGRNILEISQASGARIKISDRGDFMSGTTDRKVTITGSQRAIRAAESMILQKVAYASERVLAQ
;
A
#
# COMPACT_ATOMS: atom_id res chain seq x y z
N MET A 1 52.70 12.14 -2.29
CA MET A 1 53.92 12.15 -1.45
C MET A 1 54.12 13.59 -1.05
N VAL A 2 53.89 14.03 0.19
CA VAL A 2 54.68 13.74 1.39
C VAL A 2 53.78 13.89 2.62
N TRP A 3 53.92 12.96 3.57
CA TRP A 3 53.27 12.96 4.88
C TRP A 3 54.00 13.90 5.85
N THR A 4 53.27 14.63 6.70
CA THR A 4 53.83 15.26 7.90
C THR A 4 53.09 14.74 9.13
N LEU A 5 53.82 13.91 9.88
CA LEU A 5 53.45 13.32 11.17
C LEU A 5 53.71 14.36 12.28
N VAL A 6 52.75 14.59 13.19
CA VAL A 6 53.05 15.16 14.51
C VAL A 6 52.50 14.23 15.57
N SER A 7 53.44 13.63 16.29
CA SER A 7 53.27 12.82 17.49
C SER A 7 53.34 13.74 18.70
N LEU A 8 52.44 13.61 19.67
CA LEU A 8 52.75 13.97 21.07
C LEU A 8 52.11 12.97 22.03
N SER A 9 52.99 12.33 22.79
CA SER A 9 52.74 11.36 23.85
C SER A 9 52.63 12.09 25.20
N GLY A 10 51.73 11.65 26.09
CA GLY A 10 51.55 12.24 27.42
C GLY A 10 51.00 11.22 28.42
N LYS A 11 51.77 10.98 29.48
CA LYS A 11 51.82 9.75 30.29
C LYS A 11 51.11 9.91 31.65
N LEU A 12 50.49 8.80 32.10
CA LEU A 12 50.15 8.35 33.46
C LEU A 12 50.13 9.33 34.66
N ARG A 13 49.15 9.12 35.55
CA ARG A 13 49.46 9.00 36.99
C ARG A 13 48.48 8.07 37.74
N LYS A 14 49.06 7.00 38.28
CA LYS A 14 48.54 5.99 39.20
C LYS A 14 48.42 6.59 40.61
N ARG A 15 47.45 6.14 41.42
CA ARG A 15 47.62 6.04 42.88
C ARG A 15 46.78 4.87 43.42
N GLU A 16 47.52 3.88 43.92
CA GLU A 16 47.06 2.70 44.64
C GLU A 16 46.85 3.00 46.12
N ARG A 17 45.85 2.36 46.74
CA ARG A 17 45.85 1.67 48.06
C ARG A 17 44.70 0.65 47.94
N GLY A 18 44.82 -0.67 48.05
CA GLY A 18 45.66 -1.48 48.93
C GLY A 18 44.83 -1.87 50.15
N PHE A 19 44.16 -3.04 50.14
CA PHE A 19 44.02 -3.96 51.28
C PHE A 19 43.35 -5.28 50.85
N CYS A 20 43.86 -6.37 51.42
CA CYS A 20 43.58 -7.78 51.15
C CYS A 20 42.51 -8.30 52.14
N ALA A 21 41.59 -9.17 51.70
CA ALA A 21 41.14 -10.36 52.44
C ALA A 21 40.08 -11.17 51.66
N THR A 22 40.30 -12.47 51.70
CA THR A 22 39.51 -13.61 51.22
C THR A 22 38.10 -13.72 51.82
N ALA A 23 37.10 -14.13 51.03
CA ALA A 23 36.06 -15.09 51.43
C ALA A 23 35.21 -15.53 50.22
N ILE A 24 34.99 -16.84 50.15
CA ILE A 24 34.16 -17.59 49.20
C ILE A 24 32.71 -17.55 49.67
N THR A 25 31.73 -17.22 48.80
CA THR A 25 30.39 -17.86 48.77
C THR A 25 29.57 -17.40 47.55
N HIS A 26 28.80 -18.34 47.01
CA HIS A 26 27.93 -18.28 45.83
C HIS A 26 26.82 -17.19 45.86
N PRO A 27 26.25 -16.82 44.70
CA PRO A 27 25.32 -15.71 44.56
C PRO A 27 23.90 -16.13 44.98
N SER A 28 23.26 -15.32 45.82
CA SER A 28 21.81 -15.35 46.04
C SER A 28 21.20 -14.11 45.42
N ILE A 29 20.15 -14.35 44.64
CA ILE A 29 19.38 -13.43 43.83
C ILE A 29 18.68 -12.39 44.72
N ASP A 30 18.93 -11.11 44.47
CA ASP A 30 18.04 -10.03 44.90
C ASP A 30 17.55 -9.22 43.69
N LYS A 31 16.30 -9.51 43.32
CA LYS A 31 15.47 -8.72 42.41
C LYS A 31 15.02 -7.46 43.13
N ASN A 32 15.64 -6.32 42.84
CA ASN A 32 14.95 -5.04 42.66
C ASN A 32 15.94 -3.92 42.36
N ARG A 33 16.14 -3.65 41.07
CA ARG A 33 16.41 -2.29 40.59
C ARG A 33 15.35 -1.96 39.56
N THR A 34 14.45 -1.10 39.98
CA THR A 34 13.53 -0.32 39.15
C THR A 34 14.32 0.37 38.04
N SER A 35 14.32 -0.22 36.84
CA SER A 35 14.71 0.45 35.62
C SER A 35 13.53 1.30 35.14
N SER A 36 13.74 2.61 35.11
CA SER A 36 12.91 3.60 34.42
C SER A 36 12.54 3.15 33.00
N PRO A 37 11.28 3.28 32.55
CA PRO A 37 10.91 3.00 31.17
C PRO A 37 11.17 4.25 30.32
N GLY A 38 12.11 4.16 29.39
CA GLY A 38 12.31 5.24 28.43
C GLY A 38 13.66 5.18 27.74
N VAL A 39 13.74 4.37 26.67
CA VAL A 39 14.29 4.68 25.33
C VAL A 39 14.63 3.36 24.62
N CYS A 40 14.20 3.30 23.35
CA CYS A 40 14.48 2.39 22.24
C CYS A 40 14.11 0.90 22.34
N ASP A 41 12.85 0.58 22.04
CA ASP A 41 12.44 -0.76 21.60
C ASP A 41 11.39 -0.70 20.46
N ASN A 42 11.53 0.27 19.54
CA ASN A 42 10.58 0.47 18.42
C ASN A 42 11.14 0.01 17.06
N MET A 43 12.39 -0.48 17.01
CA MET A 43 13.04 -0.91 15.75
C MET A 43 12.66 -2.34 15.34
N ASP A 44 12.17 -3.16 16.26
CA ASP A 44 11.81 -4.56 16.00
C ASP A 44 10.30 -4.76 15.75
N LYS A 45 9.52 -3.67 15.74
CA LYS A 45 8.08 -3.74 15.46
C LYS A 45 7.87 -3.97 13.96
N ALA A 46 7.28 -5.12 13.62
CA ALA A 46 6.88 -5.40 12.25
C ALA A 46 5.86 -4.36 11.74
N THR A 47 6.13 -3.81 10.57
CA THR A 47 5.27 -2.88 9.85
C THR A 47 5.30 -3.22 8.36
N TYR A 48 4.73 -2.36 7.53
CA TYR A 48 4.74 -2.51 6.09
C TYR A 48 4.72 -1.17 5.39
N ILE A 49 5.02 -1.18 4.10
CA ILE A 49 4.82 -0.08 3.18
C ILE A 49 4.21 -0.61 1.88
N ARG A 50 3.37 0.20 1.23
CA ARG A 50 2.84 -0.08 -0.10
C ARG A 50 3.25 1.04 -1.06
N PHE A 51 3.65 0.69 -2.28
CA PHE A 51 3.96 1.67 -3.31
C PHE A 51 3.63 1.18 -4.71
N LEU A 52 3.46 2.14 -5.63
CA LEU A 52 3.09 1.89 -7.01
C LEU A 52 4.31 1.69 -7.89
N VAL A 53 4.22 0.73 -8.79
CA VAL A 53 5.18 0.48 -9.87
C VAL A 53 4.43 0.29 -11.19
N SER A 54 5.02 0.71 -12.29
CA SER A 54 4.43 0.44 -13.61
C SER A 54 4.35 -1.06 -13.87
N ASN A 55 3.46 -1.49 -14.78
CA ASN A 55 3.36 -2.91 -15.12
C ASN A 55 4.68 -3.51 -15.67
N ALA A 56 5.45 -2.72 -16.42
CA ALA A 56 6.76 -3.12 -16.92
C ALA A 56 7.78 -3.26 -15.78
N ALA A 57 7.87 -2.24 -14.92
CA ALA A 57 8.70 -2.25 -13.72
C ALA A 57 8.39 -3.44 -12.79
N ALA A 58 7.10 -3.78 -12.63
CA ALA A 58 6.69 -4.95 -11.86
C ALA A 58 7.26 -6.26 -12.44
N GLY A 59 7.27 -6.42 -13.77
CA GLY A 59 7.86 -7.58 -14.43
C GLY A 59 9.36 -7.71 -14.14
N SER A 60 10.08 -6.59 -14.16
CA SER A 60 11.50 -6.51 -13.81
C SER A 60 11.78 -6.88 -12.36
N VAL A 61 11.01 -6.32 -11.42
CA VAL A 61 11.13 -6.61 -9.98
C VAL A 61 10.88 -8.08 -9.69
N ILE A 62 9.92 -8.72 -10.38
CA ILE A 62 9.68 -10.17 -10.25
C ILE A 62 10.87 -10.96 -10.80
N GLY A 63 11.36 -10.61 -11.99
CA GLY A 63 12.42 -11.35 -12.67
C GLY A 63 11.96 -12.68 -13.27
N LYS A 64 12.83 -13.31 -14.08
CA LYS A 64 12.52 -14.60 -14.71
C LYS A 64 12.34 -15.66 -13.62
N GLY A 65 11.16 -16.28 -13.57
CA GLY A 65 10.82 -17.29 -12.57
C GLY A 65 10.76 -16.78 -11.13
N GLY A 66 10.66 -15.45 -10.90
CA GLY A 66 10.68 -14.88 -9.56
C GLY A 66 12.08 -14.71 -8.95
N SER A 67 13.16 -14.90 -9.73
CA SER A 67 14.55 -14.81 -9.25
C SER A 67 14.83 -13.48 -8.55
N THR A 68 14.62 -12.36 -9.24
CA THR A 68 14.91 -11.02 -8.72
C THR A 68 14.17 -10.71 -7.41
N ILE A 69 12.86 -10.98 -7.34
CA ILE A 69 12.09 -10.70 -6.11
C ILE A 69 12.50 -11.60 -4.95
N ASN A 70 12.91 -12.85 -5.23
CA ASN A 70 13.44 -13.74 -4.21
C ASN A 70 14.80 -13.27 -3.71
N ASP A 71 15.67 -12.79 -4.60
CA ASP A 71 16.97 -12.22 -4.22
C ASP A 71 16.79 -10.96 -3.36
N PHE A 72 15.83 -10.09 -3.70
CA PHE A 72 15.51 -8.90 -2.90
C PHE A 72 15.01 -9.26 -1.51
N GLN A 73 14.12 -10.27 -1.41
CA GLN A 73 13.65 -10.76 -0.11
C GLN A 73 14.80 -11.36 0.70
N SER A 74 15.68 -12.16 0.07
CA SER A 74 16.82 -12.77 0.76
C SER A 74 17.84 -11.73 1.25
N GLN A 75 18.10 -10.67 0.49
CA GLN A 75 19.06 -9.64 0.87
C GLN A 75 18.51 -8.65 1.90
N SER A 76 17.22 -8.35 1.84
CA SER A 76 16.59 -7.38 2.73
C SER A 76 16.05 -7.98 4.02
N GLY A 77 15.76 -9.28 4.07
CA GLY A 77 15.01 -9.90 5.16
C GLY A 77 13.51 -9.61 5.14
N ALA A 78 13.07 -8.64 4.32
CA ALA A 78 11.67 -8.28 4.19
C ALA A 78 10.89 -9.30 3.36
N ARG A 79 9.59 -9.38 3.62
CA ARG A 79 8.63 -10.06 2.74
C ARG A 79 8.10 -9.06 1.71
N ILE A 80 8.31 -9.36 0.43
CA ILE A 80 7.88 -8.53 -0.70
C ILE A 80 6.76 -9.27 -1.43
N GLN A 81 5.60 -8.63 -1.55
CA GLN A 81 4.45 -9.12 -2.28
C GLN A 81 4.09 -8.14 -3.38
N LEU A 82 3.62 -8.65 -4.50
CA LEU A 82 3.21 -7.84 -5.64
C LEU A 82 1.79 -8.21 -6.03
N SER A 83 0.96 -7.21 -6.36
CA SER A 83 -0.42 -7.45 -6.83
C SER A 83 -0.41 -8.37 -8.04
N ARG A 84 -1.47 -9.15 -8.28
CA ARG A 84 -1.51 -10.10 -9.40
C ARG A 84 -1.41 -9.38 -10.76
N ASN A 85 -1.21 -10.17 -11.82
CA ASN A 85 -1.27 -9.60 -13.16
C ASN A 85 -2.67 -9.03 -13.41
N HIS A 86 -2.75 -7.84 -14.01
CA HIS A 86 -3.98 -7.06 -14.20
C HIS A 86 -4.69 -6.60 -12.92
N GLU A 87 -4.08 -6.77 -11.75
CA GLU A 87 -4.54 -6.19 -10.49
C GLU A 87 -3.84 -4.84 -10.29
N PHE A 88 -4.44 -3.80 -10.88
CA PHE A 88 -3.91 -2.45 -10.85
C PHE A 88 -4.48 -1.65 -9.69
N PHE A 89 -3.71 -0.64 -9.26
CA PHE A 89 -4.22 0.39 -8.39
C PHE A 89 -5.35 1.16 -9.10
N PRO A 90 -6.46 1.50 -8.41
CA PRO A 90 -7.64 2.03 -9.09
C PRO A 90 -7.35 3.33 -9.83
N GLY A 91 -7.84 3.43 -11.07
CA GLY A 91 -7.61 4.60 -11.94
C GLY A 91 -6.21 4.67 -12.54
N THR A 92 -5.36 3.65 -12.36
CA THR A 92 -4.04 3.57 -13.00
C THR A 92 -3.83 2.21 -13.67
N THR A 93 -2.69 2.07 -14.35
CA THR A 93 -2.16 0.80 -14.87
C THR A 93 -0.97 0.32 -14.04
N ASP A 94 -0.81 0.88 -12.84
CA ASP A 94 0.28 0.56 -11.93
C ASP A 94 -0.10 -0.64 -11.06
N ARG A 95 0.87 -1.52 -10.82
CA ARG A 95 0.76 -2.61 -9.85
C ARG A 95 1.23 -2.12 -8.48
N ILE A 96 0.80 -2.83 -7.44
CA ILE A 96 1.10 -2.50 -6.05
C ILE A 96 2.19 -3.44 -5.55
N ILE A 97 3.27 -2.89 -5.03
CA ILE A 97 4.24 -3.62 -4.21
C ILE A 97 3.87 -3.38 -2.75
N MET A 98 3.82 -4.44 -1.96
CA MET A 98 3.77 -4.39 -0.51
C MET A 98 5.06 -5.01 0.05
N VAL A 99 5.78 -4.25 0.87
CA VAL A 99 6.97 -4.71 1.58
C VAL A 99 6.64 -4.72 3.07
N SER A 100 6.96 -5.81 3.75
CA SER A 100 6.63 -6.03 5.16
C SER A 100 7.82 -6.58 5.92
N GLY A 101 8.04 -6.11 7.15
CA GLY A 101 9.19 -6.42 7.99
C GLY A 101 9.43 -5.33 9.04
N SER A 102 10.61 -5.34 9.65
CA SER A 102 11.11 -4.18 10.41
C SER A 102 11.39 -3.00 9.48
N ILE A 103 11.52 -1.79 10.06
CA ILE A 103 11.77 -0.57 9.28
C ILE A 103 13.05 -0.70 8.44
N ASN A 104 14.11 -1.25 9.02
CA ASN A 104 15.39 -1.45 8.33
C ASN A 104 15.28 -2.42 7.15
N GLU A 105 14.57 -3.55 7.33
CA GLU A 105 14.33 -4.52 6.27
C GLU A 105 13.51 -3.90 5.13
N ILE A 106 12.48 -3.11 5.47
CA ILE A 106 11.64 -2.39 4.49
C ILE A 106 12.47 -1.39 3.69
N LEU A 107 13.28 -0.56 4.36
CA LEU A 107 14.14 0.42 3.70
C LEU A 107 15.14 -0.27 2.78
N LYS A 108 15.74 -1.38 3.23
CA LYS A 108 16.68 -2.14 2.39
C LYS A 108 16.01 -2.73 1.16
N ALA A 109 14.83 -3.33 1.30
CA ALA A 109 14.06 -3.85 0.17
C ALA A 109 13.68 -2.74 -0.83
N MET A 110 13.29 -1.56 -0.32
CA MET A 110 12.93 -0.43 -1.17
C MET A 110 14.13 0.11 -1.94
N GLU A 111 15.30 0.22 -1.31
CA GLU A 111 16.55 0.58 -1.99
C GLU A 111 16.87 -0.38 -3.15
N LEU A 112 16.79 -1.70 -2.92
CA LEU A 112 17.04 -2.72 -3.94
C LEU A 112 16.06 -2.60 -5.12
N VAL A 113 14.78 -2.38 -4.83
CA VAL A 113 13.75 -2.20 -5.86
C VAL A 113 14.02 -0.93 -6.67
N LEU A 114 14.25 0.22 -6.03
CA LEU A 114 14.47 1.49 -6.73
C LEU A 114 15.76 1.47 -7.57
N ALA A 115 16.84 0.91 -7.03
CA ALA A 115 18.09 0.74 -7.77
C ALA A 115 17.90 -0.09 -9.04
N LYS A 116 17.12 -1.19 -8.94
CA LYS A 116 16.79 -2.02 -10.09
C LYS A 116 15.98 -1.27 -11.14
N LEU A 117 14.96 -0.51 -10.72
CA LEU A 117 14.13 0.26 -11.64
C LEU A 117 14.92 1.36 -12.37
N LEU A 118 15.86 2.01 -11.68
CA LEU A 118 16.72 3.03 -12.29
C LEU A 118 17.73 2.44 -13.28
N SER A 119 18.30 1.28 -12.96
CA SER A 119 19.26 0.61 -13.85
C SER A 119 18.68 0.26 -15.22
N GLU A 120 17.36 0.05 -15.32
CA GLU A 120 16.68 -0.25 -16.58
C GLU A 120 16.33 0.98 -17.40
N LEU A 121 16.26 2.17 -16.78
CA LEU A 121 16.02 3.42 -17.49
C LEU A 121 17.29 3.90 -18.22
N HIS A 122 18.46 3.68 -17.64
CA HIS A 122 19.74 4.05 -18.27
C HIS A 122 20.19 3.10 -19.39
N ALA A 123 19.47 2.00 -19.62
CA ALA A 123 19.80 1.05 -20.68
C ALA A 123 19.25 1.48 -22.06
N GLU A 124 18.25 2.37 -22.11
CA GLU A 124 17.47 2.64 -23.34
C GLU A 124 17.62 4.07 -23.90
N GLU A 125 18.18 5.05 -23.19
CA GLU A 125 18.36 6.42 -23.74
C GLU A 125 19.68 7.05 -23.30
N GLY A 126 20.54 7.37 -24.28
CA GLY A 126 21.77 8.14 -24.09
C GLY A 126 21.53 9.63 -24.10
N ASP A 127 20.87 10.17 -23.07
CA ASP A 127 20.74 11.62 -22.87
C ASP A 127 20.95 12.00 -21.39
N ASP A 128 21.68 13.11 -21.19
CA ASP A 128 22.15 13.64 -19.89
C ASP A 128 21.01 14.34 -19.12
N VAL A 129 19.93 13.60 -18.86
CA VAL A 129 18.82 14.06 -18.01
C VAL A 129 18.61 13.01 -16.94
N GLU A 130 19.15 13.26 -15.75
CA GLU A 130 18.92 12.43 -14.57
C GLU A 130 17.40 12.25 -14.38
N PRO A 131 16.85 11.03 -14.59
CA PRO A 131 15.42 10.85 -14.57
C PRO A 131 14.96 11.06 -13.13
N ARG A 132 14.28 12.19 -12.88
CA ARG A 132 13.61 12.47 -11.60
C ARG A 132 12.46 11.48 -11.41
N THR A 133 12.82 10.28 -10.99
CA THR A 133 11.88 9.21 -10.66
C THR A 133 11.01 9.68 -9.51
N LYS A 134 9.71 9.37 -9.59
CA LYS A 134 8.76 9.68 -8.53
C LYS A 134 8.32 8.39 -7.90
N VAL A 135 8.43 8.30 -6.58
CA VAL A 135 7.88 7.20 -5.82
C VAL A 135 6.48 7.58 -5.33
N ARG A 136 5.50 6.71 -5.54
CA ARG A 136 4.13 6.92 -5.05
C ARG A 136 3.80 5.87 -4.00
N LEU A 137 3.85 6.26 -2.74
CA LEU A 137 3.44 5.45 -1.60
C LEU A 137 1.92 5.44 -1.50
N ILE A 138 1.35 4.32 -1.08
CA ILE A 138 -0.07 4.16 -0.81
C ILE A 138 -0.28 4.17 0.70
N VAL A 139 -1.03 5.16 1.18
CA VAL A 139 -1.27 5.37 2.62
C VAL A 139 -2.77 5.41 2.87
N PRO A 140 -3.30 4.67 3.86
CA PRO A 140 -4.68 4.82 4.28
C PRO A 140 -5.02 6.27 4.64
N HIS A 141 -6.22 6.69 4.28
CA HIS A 141 -6.72 8.05 4.54
C HIS A 141 -6.69 8.36 6.04
N SER A 142 -7.08 7.39 6.87
CA SER A 142 -7.03 7.48 8.34
C SER A 142 -5.64 7.83 8.87
N SER A 143 -4.58 7.30 8.26
CA SER A 143 -3.20 7.51 8.70
C SER A 143 -2.53 8.74 8.08
N CYS A 144 -3.14 9.37 7.07
CA CYS A 144 -2.59 10.59 6.46
C CYS A 144 -2.52 11.76 7.44
N GLY A 145 -3.42 11.82 8.43
CA GLY A 145 -3.40 12.86 9.46
C GLY A 145 -2.10 12.87 10.26
N ALA A 146 -1.53 11.69 10.54
CA ALA A 146 -0.26 11.54 11.26
C ALA A 146 0.93 12.05 10.43
N ILE A 147 0.93 11.81 9.11
CA ILE A 147 1.97 12.34 8.20
C ILE A 147 1.86 13.86 8.07
N ILE A 148 0.64 14.40 7.94
CA ILE A 148 0.42 15.84 7.75
C ILE A 148 0.77 16.60 9.03
N GLY A 149 0.27 16.13 10.18
CA GLY A 149 0.41 16.83 11.46
C GLY A 149 -0.48 18.07 11.60
N LYS A 150 -0.58 18.60 12.82
CA LYS A 150 -1.40 19.80 13.11
C LYS A 150 -0.85 21.00 12.34
N GLY A 151 -1.68 21.64 11.50
CA GLY A 151 -1.25 22.77 10.67
C GLY A 151 -0.19 22.41 9.61
N GLY A 152 -0.03 21.12 9.28
CA GLY A 152 0.98 20.65 8.34
C GLY A 152 2.40 20.64 8.91
N SER A 153 2.58 20.73 10.23
CA SER A 153 3.92 20.83 10.84
C SER A 153 4.79 19.60 10.56
N THR A 154 4.22 18.39 10.65
CA THR A 154 4.96 17.13 10.47
C THR A 154 5.41 16.96 9.03
N ILE A 155 4.53 17.15 8.05
CA ILE A 155 4.93 17.04 6.63
C ILE A 155 5.96 18.11 6.25
N LYS A 156 5.88 19.31 6.84
CA LYS A 156 6.89 20.37 6.63
C LYS A 156 8.26 19.95 7.15
N SER A 157 8.34 19.40 8.36
CA SER A 157 9.59 18.84 8.89
C SER A 157 10.10 17.69 8.02
N PHE A 158 9.24 16.80 7.52
CA PHE A 158 9.71 15.74 6.63
C PHE A 158 10.33 16.27 5.34
N ILE A 159 9.72 17.30 4.73
CA ILE A 159 10.28 17.97 3.55
C ILE A 159 11.62 18.63 3.87
N GLU A 160 11.74 19.29 5.02
CA GLU A 160 12.97 19.95 5.47
C GLU A 160 14.08 18.94 5.77
N ASP A 161 13.79 17.87 6.51
CA ASP A 161 14.79 16.89 6.94
C ASP A 161 15.24 15.98 5.79
N SER A 162 14.33 15.62 4.88
CA SER A 162 14.64 14.74 3.76
C SER A 162 15.14 15.49 2.52
N GLN A 163 14.91 16.80 2.42
CA GLN A 163 15.11 17.62 1.22
C GLN A 163 14.31 17.13 -0.01
N ALA A 164 13.38 16.18 0.18
CA ALA A 164 12.57 15.64 -0.90
C ALA A 164 11.31 16.47 -1.13
N GLY A 165 10.82 16.51 -2.36
CA GLY A 165 9.47 16.97 -2.64
C GLY A 165 8.44 15.93 -2.19
N ILE A 166 7.64 16.25 -1.17
CA ILE A 166 6.57 15.38 -0.65
C ILE A 166 5.21 16.00 -0.95
N LYS A 167 4.35 15.28 -1.68
CA LYS A 167 2.98 15.71 -2.01
C LYS A 167 1.97 14.62 -1.69
N ILE A 168 0.92 14.96 -0.95
CA ILE A 168 -0.17 14.03 -0.66
C ILE A 168 -1.35 14.35 -1.58
N SER A 169 -1.86 13.35 -2.31
CA SER A 169 -3.01 13.52 -3.20
C SER A 169 -4.20 14.07 -2.41
N PRO A 170 -4.98 15.02 -2.94
CA PRO A 170 -6.07 15.64 -2.18
C PRO A 170 -7.17 14.62 -1.83
N GLN A 171 -7.99 14.91 -0.82
CA GLN A 171 -8.95 13.95 -0.25
C GLN A 171 -10.08 13.57 -1.22
N ASP A 172 -10.42 14.48 -2.13
CA ASP A 172 -11.41 14.32 -3.21
C ASP A 172 -10.92 13.42 -4.34
N ASN A 173 -9.60 13.18 -4.42
CA ASN A 173 -8.97 12.24 -5.35
C ASN A 173 -9.10 10.78 -4.86
N ASN A 174 -10.26 10.45 -4.31
CA ASN A 174 -10.62 9.12 -3.83
C ASN A 174 -10.71 8.17 -5.03
N TYR A 175 -9.61 7.47 -5.31
CA TYR A 175 -9.51 6.48 -6.37
C TYR A 175 -10.55 5.38 -6.11
N MET A 176 -11.68 5.45 -6.82
CA MET A 176 -12.75 4.44 -6.92
C MET A 176 -12.86 3.50 -5.70
N ALA A 177 -13.58 3.95 -4.67
CA ALA A 177 -13.87 3.20 -3.44
C ALA A 177 -12.67 2.82 -2.54
N SER A 178 -11.44 3.17 -2.89
CA SER A 178 -10.31 3.04 -1.96
C SER A 178 -10.33 4.15 -0.92
N THR A 179 -10.16 3.82 0.36
CA THR A 179 -9.87 4.80 1.41
C THR A 179 -8.38 5.16 1.44
N ASP A 180 -7.64 4.97 0.34
CA ASP A 180 -6.20 5.20 0.28
C ASP A 180 -5.89 6.51 -0.45
N ARG A 181 -4.78 7.15 -0.04
CA ARG A 181 -4.22 8.35 -0.65
C ARG A 181 -2.80 8.08 -1.11
N LEU A 182 -2.38 8.79 -2.14
CA LEU A 182 -1.01 8.69 -2.65
C LEU A 182 -0.12 9.75 -2.02
N VAL A 183 1.00 9.32 -1.45
CA VAL A 183 2.11 10.20 -1.05
C VAL A 183 3.17 10.09 -2.13
N THR A 184 3.32 11.15 -2.91
CA THR A 184 4.31 11.24 -3.99
C THR A 184 5.59 11.86 -3.46
N LEU A 185 6.70 11.14 -3.59
CA LEU A 185 8.06 11.57 -3.31
C LEU A 185 8.77 11.89 -4.63
N SER A 186 9.54 12.95 -4.65
CA SER A 186 10.39 13.37 -5.76
C SER A 186 11.70 13.95 -5.24
N GLY A 187 12.79 13.77 -5.98
CA GLY A 187 14.14 14.11 -5.53
C GLY A 187 15.12 13.01 -5.96
N THR A 188 16.34 13.02 -5.44
CA THR A 188 17.30 11.91 -5.61
C THR A 188 16.85 10.66 -4.85
N ILE A 189 17.48 9.51 -5.10
CA ILE A 189 17.20 8.27 -4.36
C ILE A 189 17.40 8.50 -2.87
N GLU A 190 18.50 9.16 -2.48
CA GLU A 190 18.86 9.41 -1.08
C GLU A 190 17.84 10.31 -0.38
N GLU A 191 17.34 11.34 -1.07
CA GLU A 191 16.27 12.20 -0.57
C GLU A 191 14.96 11.42 -0.39
N GLN A 192 14.61 10.57 -1.36
CA GLN A 192 13.41 9.73 -1.30
C GLN A 192 13.49 8.67 -0.21
N MET A 193 14.67 8.06 0.00
CA MET A 193 14.90 7.08 1.06
C MET A 193 14.79 7.72 2.44
N ARG A 194 15.38 8.92 2.64
CA ARG A 194 15.19 9.68 3.89
C ARG A 194 13.73 10.02 4.14
N ALA A 195 13.01 10.49 3.12
CA ALA A 195 11.59 10.78 3.25
C ALA A 195 10.77 9.52 3.62
N THR A 196 11.12 8.39 3.02
CA THR A 196 10.48 7.10 3.29
C THR A 196 10.70 6.66 4.73
N ASP A 197 11.92 6.76 5.26
CA ASP A 197 12.22 6.42 6.65
C ASP A 197 11.36 7.24 7.63
N LEU A 198 11.32 8.57 7.45
CA LEU A 198 10.50 9.46 8.28
C LEU A 198 9.00 9.09 8.22
N ILE A 199 8.49 8.81 7.02
CA ILE A 199 7.07 8.44 6.82
C ILE A 199 6.76 7.07 7.45
N VAL A 200 7.57 6.04 7.20
CA VAL A 200 7.35 4.68 7.72
C VAL A 200 7.47 4.66 9.23
N SER A 201 8.48 5.33 9.77
CA SER A 201 8.65 5.52 11.22
C SER A 201 7.40 6.14 11.82
N LYS A 202 6.87 7.22 11.22
CA LYS A 202 5.66 7.87 11.71
C LYS A 202 4.40 7.03 11.58
N LEU A 203 4.26 6.28 10.49
CA LEU A 203 3.13 5.38 10.28
C LEU A 203 3.15 4.19 11.25
N SER A 204 4.33 3.70 11.64
CA SER A 204 4.47 2.60 12.61
C SER A 204 3.98 2.95 14.02
N GLU A 205 3.97 4.25 14.35
CA GLU A 205 3.42 4.80 15.60
C GLU A 205 1.88 4.83 15.61
N ASP A 206 1.22 4.83 14.44
CA ASP A 206 -0.23 4.85 14.32
C ASP A 206 -0.80 3.42 14.49
N PRO A 207 -1.55 3.13 15.56
CA PRO A 207 -2.14 1.81 15.77
C PRO A 207 -3.07 1.38 14.63
N HIS A 208 -3.76 2.34 14.00
CA HIS A 208 -4.70 2.06 12.92
C HIS A 208 -4.00 1.64 11.63
N TYR A 209 -2.75 2.07 11.42
CA TYR A 209 -1.96 1.68 10.26
C TYR A 209 -1.55 0.21 10.32
N THR A 210 -1.11 -0.27 11.49
CA THR A 210 -0.64 -1.66 11.65
C THR A 210 -1.75 -2.70 11.48
N GLN A 211 -3.01 -2.34 11.76
CA GLN A 211 -4.16 -3.25 11.58
C GLN A 211 -4.50 -3.51 10.12
N SER A 212 -4.20 -2.59 9.20
CA SER A 212 -4.46 -2.75 7.76
C SER A 212 -3.48 -3.67 7.05
N MET A 213 -2.49 -4.24 7.76
CA MET A 213 -1.54 -5.20 7.22
C MET A 213 -2.19 -6.52 6.74
N ASN A 214 -3.37 -6.86 7.26
CA ASN A 214 -4.06 -8.12 6.95
C ASN A 214 -4.75 -8.16 5.57
N TYR A 215 -4.81 -7.03 4.84
CA TYR A 215 -5.42 -6.93 3.51
C TYR A 215 -4.46 -6.28 2.51
N PRO A 216 -3.48 -7.04 1.96
CA PRO A 216 -2.40 -6.48 1.16
C PRO A 216 -2.87 -5.82 -0.14
N PHE A 217 -3.94 -6.36 -0.73
CA PHE A 217 -4.53 -5.90 -1.99
C PHE A 217 -6.06 -5.92 -1.88
N SER A 218 -6.64 -4.79 -1.44
CA SER A 218 -8.08 -4.68 -1.14
C SER A 218 -8.89 -4.05 -2.28
N TYR A 219 -8.33 -3.95 -3.49
CA TYR A 219 -9.03 -3.35 -4.62
C TYR A 219 -9.73 -4.43 -5.44
N PRO A 220 -11.05 -4.35 -5.65
CA PRO A 220 -11.75 -5.32 -6.47
C PRO A 220 -11.16 -5.29 -7.87
N THR A 221 -10.62 -6.43 -8.30
CA THR A 221 -10.02 -6.60 -9.63
C THR A 221 -11.09 -6.35 -10.69
N SER A 222 -10.93 -5.29 -11.48
CA SER A 222 -11.74 -5.02 -12.66
C SER A 222 -11.32 -5.99 -13.77
N TYR A 223 -11.88 -7.20 -13.77
CA TYR A 223 -11.70 -8.14 -14.88
C TYR A 223 -12.39 -7.61 -16.15
N ASN A 224 -11.62 -6.92 -17.00
CA ASN A 224 -11.84 -6.90 -18.43
C ASN A 224 -11.29 -8.22 -19.00
N ALA A 225 -12.10 -9.27 -19.01
CA ALA A 225 -11.81 -10.46 -19.79
C ALA A 225 -12.07 -10.13 -21.27
N MET A 226 -11.02 -9.67 -21.95
CA MET A 226 -10.94 -9.66 -23.41
C MET A 226 -10.97 -11.13 -23.87
N ASN A 227 -12.14 -11.60 -24.26
CA ASN A 227 -12.36 -12.95 -24.77
C ASN A 227 -11.71 -13.07 -26.16
N TYR A 228 -10.63 -13.84 -26.29
CA TYR A 228 -10.19 -14.37 -27.58
C TYR A 228 -11.23 -15.40 -28.03
N GLY A 229 -12.14 -14.98 -28.89
CA GLY A 229 -13.09 -15.88 -29.54
C GLY A 229 -12.42 -16.67 -30.65
N SER A 230 -12.54 -18.00 -30.58
CA SER A 230 -12.43 -18.88 -31.75
C SER A 230 -13.84 -19.32 -32.15
N ASN A 231 -14.29 -18.76 -33.27
CA ASN A 231 -15.16 -19.28 -34.34
C ASN A 231 -16.53 -19.95 -34.05
N GLY A 232 -17.58 -19.40 -34.69
CA GLY A 232 -18.83 -20.10 -35.01
C GLY A 232 -20.07 -19.21 -34.96
N GLY A 233 -20.51 -18.67 -36.11
CA GLY A 233 -21.43 -17.53 -36.19
C GLY A 233 -22.92 -17.81 -36.40
N THR A 234 -23.71 -16.72 -36.47
CA THR A 234 -24.89 -16.51 -37.35
C THR A 234 -25.36 -15.06 -37.18
N GLY A 235 -25.79 -14.44 -38.27
CA GLY A 235 -25.87 -12.99 -38.43
C GLY A 235 -26.99 -12.26 -37.70
N GLY A 236 -26.78 -10.96 -37.53
CA GLY A 236 -27.78 -9.98 -37.06
C GLY A 236 -27.20 -8.58 -37.15
N ARG A 237 -27.99 -7.65 -37.68
CA ARG A 237 -27.60 -6.38 -38.32
C ARG A 237 -27.15 -5.29 -37.35
N PHE A 238 -26.39 -4.34 -37.90
CA PHE A 238 -25.84 -3.11 -37.33
C PHE A 238 -26.76 -2.33 -36.38
N GLN A 239 -26.19 -1.84 -35.27
CA GLN A 239 -26.31 -0.42 -34.91
C GLN A 239 -25.09 0.07 -34.13
N ASN A 240 -24.51 1.17 -34.63
CA ASN A 240 -23.46 1.95 -34.01
C ASN A 240 -23.80 2.32 -32.56
N ASN A 241 -22.89 2.06 -31.61
CA ASN A 241 -22.67 2.97 -30.49
C ASN A 241 -21.30 2.74 -29.83
N LYS A 242 -20.30 3.43 -30.38
CA LYS A 242 -18.94 3.49 -29.86
C LYS A 242 -18.88 4.53 -28.73
N GLU A 243 -19.55 4.29 -27.60
CA GLU A 243 -19.44 5.19 -26.42
C GLU A 243 -19.93 4.63 -25.07
N GLU A 244 -20.31 3.35 -24.93
CA GLU A 244 -20.80 2.83 -23.63
C GLU A 244 -19.70 2.25 -22.69
N ARG A 245 -18.43 2.15 -23.12
CA ARG A 245 -17.43 1.41 -22.33
C ARG A 245 -16.86 2.17 -21.11
N ASN A 246 -17.15 3.46 -20.94
CA ASN A 246 -16.58 4.29 -19.86
C ASN A 246 -17.57 4.71 -18.75
N ASN A 247 -18.84 4.29 -18.83
CA ASN A 247 -19.90 4.74 -17.91
C ASN A 247 -20.64 3.55 -17.25
N SER A 248 -19.93 2.43 -17.03
CA SER A 248 -20.50 1.24 -16.38
C SER A 248 -19.48 0.61 -15.42
N LEU A 249 -19.92 0.29 -14.20
CA LEU A 249 -19.16 -0.36 -13.13
C LEU A 249 -19.82 -1.69 -12.81
N THR A 250 -19.06 -2.78 -12.69
CA THR A 250 -19.60 -4.07 -12.21
C THR A 250 -18.90 -4.47 -10.92
N ILE A 251 -19.67 -4.74 -9.87
CA ILE A 251 -19.18 -5.17 -8.55
C ILE A 251 -19.73 -6.55 -8.19
N GLY A 252 -18.99 -7.26 -7.34
CA GLY A 252 -19.42 -8.51 -6.72
C GLY A 252 -20.12 -8.30 -5.40
N VAL A 253 -21.26 -8.95 -5.22
CA VAL A 253 -21.92 -9.04 -3.93
C VAL A 253 -22.20 -10.51 -3.66
N SER A 254 -21.70 -11.05 -2.56
CA SER A 254 -21.97 -12.43 -2.14
C SER A 254 -23.47 -12.73 -2.16
N ASP A 255 -23.87 -13.90 -2.64
CA ASP A 255 -25.29 -14.27 -2.75
C ASP A 255 -26.03 -14.18 -1.41
N GLY A 256 -25.35 -14.44 -0.28
CA GLY A 256 -25.91 -14.26 1.07
C GLY A 256 -26.32 -12.81 1.40
N HIS A 257 -25.70 -11.82 0.74
CA HIS A 257 -25.95 -10.39 0.99
C HIS A 257 -26.73 -9.70 -0.14
N ILE A 258 -26.88 -10.33 -1.31
CA ILE A 258 -27.57 -9.70 -2.45
C ILE A 258 -29.04 -9.40 -2.14
N GLY A 259 -29.68 -10.20 -1.29
CA GLY A 259 -31.06 -10.01 -0.87
C GLY A 259 -31.28 -8.68 -0.16
N LEU A 260 -30.26 -8.17 0.52
CA LEU A 260 -30.30 -6.86 1.18
C LEU A 260 -30.22 -5.73 0.16
N VAL A 261 -29.37 -5.87 -0.86
CA VAL A 261 -29.24 -4.89 -1.94
C VAL A 261 -30.53 -4.82 -2.78
N VAL A 262 -31.16 -5.97 -3.06
CA VAL A 262 -32.41 -6.06 -3.83
C VAL A 262 -33.62 -5.59 -3.02
N GLY A 263 -33.75 -6.06 -1.77
CA GLY A 263 -34.93 -5.84 -0.92
C GLY A 263 -36.17 -6.63 -1.35
N ARG A 264 -37.18 -6.72 -0.45
CA ARG A 264 -38.46 -7.39 -0.76
C ARG A 264 -39.17 -6.72 -1.94
N GLY A 265 -39.38 -7.48 -3.02
CA GLY A 265 -40.02 -7.00 -4.25
C GLY A 265 -39.15 -6.05 -5.08
N GLY A 266 -37.82 -6.02 -4.87
CA GLY A 266 -36.92 -5.12 -5.60
C GLY A 266 -36.99 -3.65 -5.15
N ARG A 267 -37.73 -3.34 -4.08
CA ARG A 267 -37.91 -1.95 -3.62
C ARG A 267 -36.60 -1.25 -3.31
N ASN A 268 -35.66 -1.97 -2.71
CA ASN A 268 -34.41 -1.36 -2.26
C ASN A 268 -33.48 -1.06 -3.44
N ILE A 269 -33.37 -1.98 -4.40
CA ILE A 269 -32.58 -1.72 -5.62
C ILE A 269 -33.19 -0.60 -6.47
N LEU A 270 -34.52 -0.49 -6.49
CA LEU A 270 -35.22 0.61 -7.15
C LEU A 270 -34.95 1.95 -6.45
N GLU A 271 -34.97 1.99 -5.11
CA GLU A 271 -34.61 3.18 -4.33
C GLU A 271 -33.16 3.61 -4.60
N ILE A 272 -32.22 2.66 -4.59
CA ILE A 272 -30.81 2.94 -4.91
C ILE A 272 -30.70 3.49 -6.34
N SER A 273 -31.39 2.90 -7.31
CA SER A 273 -31.40 3.36 -8.70
C SER A 273 -31.98 4.77 -8.83
N GLN A 274 -33.10 5.05 -8.16
CA GLN A 274 -33.75 6.37 -8.18
C GLN A 274 -32.91 7.45 -7.48
N ALA A 275 -32.36 7.16 -6.30
CA ALA A 275 -31.57 8.10 -5.52
C ALA A 275 -30.21 8.39 -6.16
N SER A 276 -29.58 7.39 -6.80
CA SER A 276 -28.32 7.59 -7.50
C SER A 276 -28.47 8.18 -8.89
N GLY A 277 -29.63 8.00 -9.53
CA GLY A 277 -29.80 8.24 -10.96
C GLY A 277 -29.01 7.27 -11.85
N ALA A 278 -28.52 6.15 -11.29
CA ALA A 278 -27.84 5.09 -12.03
C ALA A 278 -28.82 3.97 -12.39
N ARG A 279 -28.58 3.34 -13.55
CA ARG A 279 -29.24 2.11 -13.95
C ARG A 279 -28.51 0.93 -13.33
N ILE A 280 -29.20 0.09 -12.57
CA ILE A 280 -28.59 -1.03 -11.86
C ILE A 280 -29.20 -2.34 -12.35
N LYS A 281 -28.35 -3.26 -12.82
CA LYS A 281 -28.72 -4.60 -13.28
C LYS A 281 -28.01 -5.61 -12.39
N ILE A 282 -28.73 -6.63 -11.97
CA ILE A 282 -28.17 -7.72 -11.19
C ILE A 282 -28.28 -8.99 -12.02
N SER A 283 -27.22 -9.79 -12.02
CA SER A 283 -27.20 -11.17 -12.55
C SER A 283 -28.37 -12.00 -12.02
N ASP A 284 -28.78 -13.02 -12.76
CA ASP A 284 -29.81 -13.95 -12.31
C ASP A 284 -29.32 -14.81 -11.14
N ARG A 285 -30.26 -15.45 -10.42
CA ARG A 285 -29.90 -16.38 -9.34
C ARG A 285 -29.10 -17.55 -9.92
N GLY A 286 -27.91 -17.81 -9.39
CA GLY A 286 -27.00 -18.84 -9.91
C GLY A 286 -26.00 -18.34 -10.97
N ASP A 287 -26.15 -17.12 -11.51
CA ASP A 287 -25.17 -16.51 -12.40
C ASP A 287 -24.12 -15.73 -11.57
N PHE A 288 -23.14 -16.48 -11.07
CA PHE A 288 -22.06 -15.94 -10.25
C PHE A 288 -20.89 -15.42 -11.09
N MET A 289 -20.07 -14.56 -10.50
CA MET A 289 -18.77 -14.22 -11.07
C MET A 289 -17.85 -15.45 -11.05
N SER A 290 -17.15 -15.66 -12.16
CA SER A 290 -16.29 -16.83 -12.37
C SER A 290 -15.30 -17.01 -11.23
N GLY A 291 -15.35 -18.17 -10.56
CA GLY A 291 -14.48 -18.49 -9.42
C GLY A 291 -14.95 -17.95 -8.07
N THR A 292 -16.15 -17.38 -7.98
CA THR A 292 -16.73 -16.86 -6.73
C THR A 292 -18.19 -17.29 -6.58
N THR A 293 -18.76 -17.09 -5.40
CA THR A 293 -20.22 -17.19 -5.15
C THR A 293 -20.90 -15.82 -5.16
N ASP A 294 -20.28 -14.85 -5.84
CA ASP A 294 -20.74 -13.46 -5.85
C ASP A 294 -21.65 -13.20 -7.06
N ARG A 295 -22.80 -12.62 -6.79
CA ARG A 295 -23.71 -12.07 -7.80
C ARG A 295 -23.08 -10.83 -8.43
N LYS A 296 -23.13 -10.75 -9.75
CA LYS A 296 -22.73 -9.56 -10.51
C LYS A 296 -23.78 -8.47 -10.34
N VAL A 297 -23.35 -7.27 -9.95
CA VAL A 297 -24.17 -6.04 -9.95
C VAL A 297 -23.52 -5.04 -10.90
N THR A 298 -24.17 -4.77 -12.02
CA THR A 298 -23.74 -3.82 -13.05
C THR A 298 -24.48 -2.49 -12.88
N ILE A 299 -23.74 -1.40 -12.72
CA ILE A 299 -24.20 -0.05 -12.47
C ILE A 299 -23.78 0.80 -13.67
N THR A 300 -24.74 1.39 -14.39
CA THR A 300 -24.49 2.19 -15.59
C THR A 300 -25.08 3.59 -15.40
N GLY A 301 -24.33 4.63 -15.74
CA GLY A 301 -24.79 6.02 -15.60
C GLY A 301 -23.65 7.02 -15.63
N SER A 302 -23.91 8.26 -15.20
CA SER A 302 -22.84 9.24 -15.02
C SER A 302 -21.86 8.80 -13.92
N GLN A 303 -20.60 9.26 -13.96
CA GLN A 303 -19.62 8.95 -12.92
C GLN A 303 -20.09 9.33 -11.50
N ARG A 304 -20.92 10.37 -11.37
CA ARG A 304 -21.54 10.77 -10.08
C ARG A 304 -22.61 9.76 -9.67
N ALA A 305 -23.47 9.36 -10.61
CA ALA A 305 -24.53 8.39 -10.36
C ALA A 305 -23.97 7.00 -9.99
N ILE A 306 -22.94 6.54 -10.72
CA ILE A 306 -22.28 5.25 -10.44
C ILE A 306 -21.71 5.23 -9.02
N ARG A 307 -20.97 6.28 -8.64
CA ARG A 307 -20.37 6.38 -7.29
C ARG A 307 -21.43 6.44 -6.18
N ALA A 308 -22.53 7.16 -6.42
CA ALA A 308 -23.64 7.22 -5.47
C ALA A 308 -24.30 5.83 -5.29
N ALA A 309 -24.56 5.12 -6.40
CA ALA A 309 -25.12 3.77 -6.37
C ALA A 309 -24.18 2.77 -5.68
N GLU A 310 -22.89 2.80 -6.00
CA GLU A 310 -21.86 1.96 -5.39
C GLU A 310 -21.81 2.14 -3.87
N SER A 311 -21.72 3.39 -3.40
CA SER A 311 -21.70 3.69 -1.96
C SER A 311 -22.93 3.17 -1.22
N MET A 312 -24.12 3.37 -1.81
CA MET A 312 -25.37 2.87 -1.23
C MET A 312 -25.44 1.34 -1.18
N ILE A 313 -24.89 0.64 -2.18
CA ILE A 313 -24.84 -0.83 -2.20
C ILE A 313 -23.86 -1.33 -1.14
N LEU A 314 -22.65 -0.79 -1.08
CA LEU A 314 -21.64 -1.18 -0.10
C LEU A 314 -22.09 -0.92 1.34
N GLN A 315 -22.72 0.22 1.61
CA GLN A 315 -23.27 0.54 2.93
C GLN A 315 -24.36 -0.47 3.35
N LYS A 316 -25.21 -0.91 2.42
CA LYS A 316 -26.24 -1.92 2.71
C LYS A 316 -25.67 -3.31 2.96
N VAL A 317 -24.56 -3.66 2.31
CA VAL A 317 -23.84 -4.93 2.56
C VAL A 317 -23.08 -4.87 3.89
N ALA A 318 -22.38 -3.77 4.17
CA ALA A 318 -21.60 -3.58 5.41
C ALA A 318 -22.49 -3.57 6.66
N TYR A 319 -23.65 -2.89 6.60
CA TYR A 319 -24.59 -2.84 7.71
C TYR A 319 -25.16 -4.22 8.10
N ALA A 320 -25.08 -5.21 7.20
CA ALA A 320 -25.53 -6.56 7.48
C ALA A 320 -24.44 -7.46 8.07
N SER A 321 -23.17 -7.28 7.69
CA SER A 321 -22.06 -8.00 8.31
C SER A 321 -21.94 -7.69 9.81
N GLU A 322 -22.29 -6.47 10.24
CA GLU A 322 -22.26 -6.07 11.66
C GLU A 322 -23.42 -6.67 12.48
N ARG A 323 -24.57 -7.00 11.87
CA ARG A 323 -25.72 -7.58 12.60
C ARG A 323 -25.62 -9.09 12.82
N VAL A 324 -24.84 -9.78 11.99
CA VAL A 324 -24.60 -11.24 12.13
C VAL A 324 -23.60 -11.55 13.24
N LEU A 325 -22.76 -10.58 13.63
CA LEU A 325 -21.83 -10.70 14.77
C LEU A 325 -22.43 -10.29 16.11
N ALA A 326 -23.67 -9.77 16.12
CA ALA A 326 -24.36 -9.26 17.30
C ALA A 326 -25.50 -10.18 17.79
N GLN A 327 -25.54 -11.43 17.31
CA GLN A 327 -26.44 -12.51 17.78
C GLN A 327 -25.63 -13.75 18.11
#